data_AF-A0A813EAB8-F1
#
_entry.id   AF-A0A813EAB8-F1
#
_cell.length_a   1.000
_cell.length_b   1.000
_cell.length_c   1.000
_cell.angle_alpha   90.00
_cell.angle_beta   90.00
_cell.angle_gamma   90.00
#
_symmetry.space_group_name_H-M   'P 1'
#
loop_
_entity.id
_entity.type
_entity.pdbx_description
1 polymer ?
#
loop_
_entity_poly.entity_id
_entity_poly.type
_entity_poly.pdbx_seq_one_letter_code
_entity_poly.pdbx_strand_id
1 'polypeptide(L)'
;ASLLSLVAAAQSGGQLVASQRCASPVAEELKRHAVELLSHWRWSPDIDALLPQALALESSCPPAVAMARILHLLRLLLTADQSSQHSFAEFFQQLQVHYTALIATISDVFEAEEIEWPVQQGLQLVQQKVGMILHYSQQKQNHWSDLMATSTELTDEEYEQTLRDAAGVLQPLGAEWWPCRGTLIALLRHGTRSGLLSAGRLDVVDADVDLMVGVAHETHWPHLTLQIEAGLKKRGWDSCITRGSVGCACAGYIFSQRSCAKSQGRGVACAVRRTAGALVHGGGRLRKSAILPLGRCRAGNISVPCPRKPAETLRAMKYIRVSLELLA
;
A
#
# COMPACT_ATOMS: atom_id res chain seq x y z
N ALA A 1 -20.58 -4.54 -7.17
CA ALA A 1 -20.75 -5.83 -6.49
C ALA A 1 -19.68 -5.96 -5.41
N SER A 2 -20.03 -6.40 -4.21
CA SER A 2 -19.04 -6.83 -3.21
C SER A 2 -18.51 -8.22 -3.61
N LEU A 3 -17.29 -8.58 -3.18
CA LEU A 3 -16.74 -9.93 -3.41
C LEU A 3 -17.67 -11.03 -2.85
N LEU A 4 -18.42 -10.72 -1.79
CA LEU A 4 -19.45 -11.59 -1.20
C LEU A 4 -20.67 -11.77 -2.11
N SER A 5 -21.11 -10.74 -2.83
CA SER A 5 -22.29 -10.83 -3.71
C SER A 5 -22.10 -11.71 -4.95
N LEU A 6 -20.85 -11.94 -5.40
CA LEU A 6 -20.57 -12.87 -6.50
C LEU A 6 -20.66 -14.34 -6.05
N VAL A 7 -20.29 -14.64 -4.80
CA VAL A 7 -20.35 -15.99 -4.23
C VAL A 7 -21.80 -16.45 -4.06
N ALA A 8 -22.69 -15.56 -3.62
CA ALA A 8 -24.11 -15.87 -3.50
C ALA A 8 -24.79 -16.15 -4.86
N ALA A 9 -24.27 -15.58 -5.96
CA ALA A 9 -24.80 -15.81 -7.31
C ALA A 9 -24.32 -17.13 -7.93
N ALA A 10 -23.18 -17.68 -7.48
CA ALA A 10 -22.65 -18.96 -7.94
C ALA A 10 -23.35 -20.18 -7.31
N GLN A 11 -24.25 -19.98 -6.35
CA GLN A 11 -24.93 -21.05 -5.60
C GLN A 11 -26.31 -21.43 -6.17
N SER A 12 -26.74 -20.85 -7.30
CA SER A 12 -28.16 -20.83 -7.70
C SER A 12 -28.53 -21.45 -9.06
N GLY A 13 -27.69 -22.29 -9.67
CA GLY A 13 -28.12 -23.02 -10.87
C GLY A 13 -27.07 -23.98 -11.46
N GLY A 14 -27.55 -25.06 -12.08
CA GLY A 14 -26.75 -26.03 -12.83
C GLY A 14 -26.95 -27.47 -12.33
N GLN A 15 -27.53 -28.33 -13.17
CA GLN A 15 -27.33 -29.79 -13.10
C GLN A 15 -26.42 -30.18 -14.25
N LEU A 16 -25.28 -30.80 -13.96
CA LEU A 16 -24.33 -31.25 -14.98
C LEU A 16 -23.78 -32.66 -14.75
N VAL A 17 -23.15 -33.18 -15.80
CA VAL A 17 -22.99 -34.62 -16.05
C VAL A 17 -21.87 -35.26 -15.21
N ALA A 18 -22.05 -36.54 -14.89
CA ALA A 18 -21.22 -37.35 -14.01
C ALA A 18 -19.69 -37.15 -14.16
N SER A 19 -19.01 -37.07 -13.00
CA SER A 19 -17.63 -36.62 -12.87
C SER A 19 -16.60 -37.52 -13.56
N GLN A 20 -15.71 -36.90 -14.35
CA GLN A 20 -14.37 -37.44 -14.51
C GLN A 20 -13.66 -37.32 -13.15
N ARG A 21 -13.36 -38.47 -12.53
CA ARG A 21 -12.65 -38.50 -11.24
C ARG A 21 -11.26 -37.90 -11.40
N CYS A 22 -10.89 -37.01 -10.49
CA CYS A 22 -9.59 -36.36 -10.37
C CYS A 22 -8.43 -37.32 -10.00
N ALA A 23 -8.21 -38.39 -10.77
CA ALA A 23 -7.26 -39.47 -10.45
C ALA A 23 -5.77 -39.12 -10.69
N SER A 24 -5.40 -37.83 -10.70
CA SER A 24 -4.01 -37.39 -10.86
C SER A 24 -3.27 -37.52 -9.52
N PRO A 25 -2.05 -38.09 -9.47
CA PRO A 25 -1.23 -38.12 -8.25
C PRO A 25 -0.99 -36.73 -7.64
N VAL A 26 -0.84 -35.71 -8.49
CA VAL A 26 -0.71 -34.31 -8.07
C VAL A 26 -1.98 -33.81 -7.38
N ALA A 27 -3.15 -34.25 -7.84
CA ALA A 27 -4.43 -33.85 -7.26
C ALA A 27 -4.64 -34.48 -5.88
N GLU A 28 -4.43 -35.80 -5.73
CA GLU A 28 -4.57 -36.47 -4.43
C GLU A 28 -3.56 -35.94 -3.40
N GLU A 29 -2.32 -35.66 -3.80
CA GLU A 29 -1.31 -35.10 -2.90
C GLU A 29 -1.64 -33.65 -2.49
N LEU A 30 -2.15 -32.84 -3.42
CA LEU A 30 -2.67 -31.51 -3.10
C LEU A 30 -3.87 -31.57 -2.15
N LYS A 31 -4.81 -32.51 -2.36
CA LYS A 31 -5.97 -32.75 -1.48
C LYS A 31 -5.51 -33.09 -0.07
N ARG A 32 -4.53 -33.99 0.08
CA ARG A 32 -3.93 -34.39 1.37
C ARG A 32 -3.33 -33.20 2.10
N HIS A 33 -2.46 -32.42 1.46
CA HIS A 33 -1.86 -31.24 2.09
C HIS A 33 -2.86 -30.09 2.33
N ALA A 34 -3.89 -29.95 1.50
CA ALA A 34 -4.97 -28.98 1.72
C ALA A 34 -5.74 -29.29 3.01
N VAL A 35 -6.09 -30.56 3.25
CA VAL A 35 -6.73 -30.99 4.50
C VAL A 35 -5.83 -30.73 5.71
N GLU A 36 -4.53 -31.04 5.61
CA GLU A 36 -3.56 -30.78 6.69
C GLU A 36 -3.45 -29.28 7.02
N LEU A 37 -3.31 -28.42 6.00
CA LEU A 37 -3.25 -26.97 6.17
C LEU A 37 -4.56 -26.42 6.76
N LEU A 38 -5.72 -26.85 6.27
CA LEU A 38 -7.01 -26.31 6.71
C LEU A 38 -7.41 -26.80 8.11
N SER A 39 -6.89 -27.96 8.56
CA SER A 39 -7.13 -28.49 9.91
C SER A 39 -6.12 -27.99 10.96
N HIS A 40 -4.86 -27.75 10.56
CA HIS A 40 -3.76 -27.47 11.50
C HIS A 40 -3.02 -26.15 11.24
N TRP A 41 -3.40 -25.40 10.21
CA TRP A 41 -2.78 -24.13 9.80
C TRP A 41 -1.26 -24.20 9.57
N ARG A 42 -0.78 -25.38 9.17
CA ARG A 42 0.64 -25.65 8.89
C ARG A 42 0.91 -25.63 7.39
N TRP A 43 1.71 -24.66 6.94
CA TRP A 43 2.18 -24.62 5.55
C TRP A 43 3.32 -25.64 5.34
N SER A 44 3.21 -26.50 4.33
CA SER A 44 4.34 -27.34 3.87
C SER A 44 4.99 -26.74 2.62
N PRO A 45 6.33 -26.74 2.49
CA PRO A 45 7.02 -26.42 1.24
C PRO A 45 6.55 -27.26 0.04
N ASP A 46 6.07 -28.48 0.29
CA ASP A 46 5.53 -29.37 -0.77
C ASP A 46 4.34 -28.74 -1.49
N ILE A 47 3.53 -27.93 -0.77
CA ILE A 47 2.41 -27.18 -1.37
C ILE A 47 2.94 -26.25 -2.46
N ASP A 48 3.99 -25.46 -2.17
CA ASP A 48 4.58 -24.51 -3.12
C ASP A 48 5.10 -25.24 -4.39
N ALA A 49 5.60 -26.48 -4.27
CA ALA A 49 6.02 -27.30 -5.40
C ALA A 49 4.85 -27.92 -6.21
N LEU A 50 3.72 -28.19 -5.54
CA LEU A 50 2.51 -28.74 -6.16
C LEU A 50 1.65 -27.68 -6.88
N LEU A 51 1.64 -26.42 -6.41
CA LEU A 51 0.77 -25.37 -6.98
C LEU A 51 0.89 -25.21 -8.51
N PRO A 52 2.08 -25.10 -9.13
CA PRO A 52 2.17 -24.94 -10.58
C PRO A 52 1.67 -26.16 -11.34
N GLN A 53 1.87 -27.37 -10.79
CA GLN A 53 1.46 -28.63 -11.39
C GLN A 53 -0.06 -28.81 -11.32
N ALA A 54 -0.67 -28.49 -10.18
CA ALA A 54 -2.12 -28.55 -10.00
C ALA A 54 -2.86 -27.51 -10.85
N LEU A 55 -2.28 -26.32 -11.03
CA LEU A 55 -2.84 -25.30 -11.94
C LEU A 55 -2.80 -25.72 -13.41
N ALA A 56 -1.91 -26.64 -13.81
CA ALA A 56 -1.88 -27.20 -15.17
C ALA A 56 -2.99 -28.25 -15.42
N LEU A 57 -3.77 -28.63 -14.41
CA LEU A 57 -4.89 -29.57 -14.52
C LEU A 57 -6.23 -28.88 -14.89
N GLU A 58 -6.19 -27.66 -15.42
CA GLU A 58 -7.35 -26.77 -15.63
C GLU A 58 -8.52 -27.45 -16.36
N SER A 59 -8.25 -28.29 -17.36
CA SER A 59 -9.25 -29.04 -18.13
C SER A 59 -9.56 -30.45 -17.62
N SER A 60 -8.78 -30.99 -16.68
CA SER A 60 -8.85 -32.40 -16.25
C SER A 60 -9.23 -32.61 -14.79
N CYS A 61 -9.09 -31.58 -13.94
CA CYS A 61 -9.55 -31.61 -12.55
C CYS A 61 -9.81 -30.18 -12.02
N PRO A 62 -10.98 -29.58 -12.32
CA PRO A 62 -11.37 -28.27 -11.79
C PRO A 62 -11.29 -28.15 -10.26
N PRO A 63 -11.67 -29.16 -9.44
CA PRO A 63 -11.53 -29.08 -7.98
C PRO A 63 -10.07 -28.91 -7.49
N ALA A 64 -9.09 -29.56 -8.12
CA ALA A 64 -7.68 -29.37 -7.78
C ALA A 64 -7.19 -27.97 -8.14
N VAL A 65 -7.65 -27.42 -9.26
CA VAL A 65 -7.30 -26.06 -9.71
C VAL A 65 -7.90 -25.02 -8.76
N ALA A 66 -9.17 -25.17 -8.37
CA ALA A 66 -9.80 -24.32 -7.36
C ALA A 66 -9.06 -24.39 -6.02
N MET A 67 -8.69 -25.60 -5.56
CA MET A 67 -7.92 -25.78 -4.33
C MET A 67 -6.53 -25.14 -4.43
N ALA A 68 -5.82 -25.28 -5.56
CA ALA A 68 -4.53 -24.64 -5.80
C ALA A 68 -4.63 -23.10 -5.79
N ARG A 69 -5.69 -22.53 -6.38
CA ARG A 69 -5.97 -21.07 -6.33
C ARG A 69 -6.26 -20.60 -4.90
N ILE A 70 -7.03 -21.36 -4.12
CA ILE A 70 -7.28 -21.11 -2.69
C ILE A 70 -5.96 -21.11 -1.91
N LEU A 71 -5.15 -22.17 -2.06
CA LEU A 71 -3.88 -22.30 -1.36
C LEU A 71 -2.92 -21.15 -1.71
N HIS A 72 -2.86 -20.74 -2.98
CA HIS A 72 -2.08 -19.59 -3.41
C HIS A 72 -2.56 -18.28 -2.75
N LEU A 73 -3.87 -18.07 -2.63
CA LEU A 73 -4.43 -16.93 -1.91
C LEU A 73 -4.09 -16.98 -0.41
N LEU A 74 -4.24 -18.14 0.24
CA LEU A 74 -3.85 -18.32 1.64
C LEU A 74 -2.35 -18.06 1.85
N ARG A 75 -1.49 -18.45 0.88
CA ARG A 75 -0.05 -18.15 0.90
C ARG A 75 0.21 -16.65 0.87
N LEU A 76 -0.42 -15.92 -0.05
CA LEU A 76 -0.31 -14.46 -0.15
C LEU A 76 -0.81 -13.75 1.11
N LEU A 77 -1.90 -14.24 1.71
CA LEU A 77 -2.47 -13.70 2.94
C LEU A 77 -1.57 -13.97 4.15
N LEU A 78 -0.92 -15.14 4.21
CA LEU A 78 0.07 -15.50 5.23
C LEU A 78 1.37 -14.69 5.10
N THR A 79 1.87 -14.48 3.88
CA THR A 79 3.07 -13.66 3.67
C THR A 79 2.82 -12.19 3.94
N ALA A 80 1.62 -11.66 3.67
CA ALA A 80 1.27 -10.27 3.96
C ALA A 80 1.32 -9.92 5.46
N ASP A 81 1.02 -10.87 6.33
CA ASP A 81 1.10 -10.70 7.80
C ASP A 81 2.55 -10.73 8.31
N GLN A 82 3.44 -11.42 7.59
CA GLN A 82 4.85 -11.63 7.98
C GLN A 82 5.83 -10.67 7.31
N SER A 83 5.52 -10.20 6.11
CA SER A 83 6.43 -9.38 5.30
C SER A 83 6.12 -7.89 5.48
N SER A 84 7.06 -7.16 6.06
CA SER A 84 7.18 -5.71 5.84
C SER A 84 7.63 -5.36 4.41
N GLN A 85 7.97 -6.37 3.60
CA GLN A 85 8.75 -6.22 2.37
C GLN A 85 7.96 -6.03 1.08
N HIS A 86 6.73 -6.56 0.97
CA HIS A 86 5.93 -6.38 -0.24
C HIS A 86 5.26 -5.01 -0.29
N SER A 87 5.23 -4.38 -1.47
CA SER A 87 4.45 -3.17 -1.63
C SER A 87 2.95 -3.52 -1.52
N PHE A 88 2.19 -2.77 -0.70
CA PHE A 88 0.74 -3.00 -0.57
C PHE A 88 0.02 -3.01 -1.93
N ALA A 89 0.48 -2.18 -2.88
CA ALA A 89 -0.09 -2.10 -4.22
C ALA A 89 0.06 -3.41 -5.02
N GLU A 90 1.24 -4.05 -4.91
CA GLU A 90 1.55 -5.36 -5.48
C GLU A 90 0.80 -6.48 -4.76
N PHE A 91 0.80 -6.50 -3.42
CA PHE A 91 0.02 -7.47 -2.64
C PHE A 91 -1.46 -7.45 -3.06
N PHE A 92 -2.09 -6.27 -3.09
CA PHE A 92 -3.48 -6.14 -3.56
C PHE A 92 -3.62 -6.41 -5.07
N GLN A 93 -2.55 -6.46 -5.86
CA GLN A 93 -2.61 -6.81 -7.29
C GLN A 93 -2.60 -8.32 -7.47
N GLN A 94 -1.67 -9.01 -6.81
CA GLN A 94 -1.62 -10.45 -6.76
C GLN A 94 -2.93 -10.98 -6.13
N LEU A 95 -3.35 -10.46 -4.98
CA LEU A 95 -4.63 -10.82 -4.34
C LEU A 95 -5.82 -10.66 -5.29
N GLN A 96 -5.91 -9.55 -6.02
CA GLN A 96 -6.99 -9.33 -6.99
C GLN A 96 -6.94 -10.32 -8.16
N VAL A 97 -5.77 -10.52 -8.77
CA VAL A 97 -5.59 -11.46 -9.90
C VAL A 97 -5.96 -12.88 -9.49
N HIS A 98 -5.44 -13.36 -8.36
CA HIS A 98 -5.70 -14.72 -7.87
C HIS A 98 -7.14 -14.90 -7.40
N TYR A 99 -7.78 -13.88 -6.82
CA TYR A 99 -9.19 -13.95 -6.41
C TYR A 99 -10.14 -13.93 -7.62
N THR A 100 -9.86 -13.10 -8.64
CA THR A 100 -10.65 -13.13 -9.89
C THR A 100 -10.52 -14.47 -10.60
N ALA A 101 -9.31 -15.05 -10.66
CA ALA A 101 -9.12 -16.39 -11.19
C ALA A 101 -9.86 -17.46 -10.36
N LEU A 102 -9.83 -17.37 -9.03
CA LEU A 102 -10.56 -18.29 -8.16
C LEU A 102 -12.08 -18.24 -8.41
N ILE A 103 -12.67 -17.06 -8.54
CA ILE A 103 -14.11 -16.91 -8.79
C ILE A 103 -14.53 -17.53 -10.13
N ALA A 104 -13.68 -17.43 -11.16
CA ALA A 104 -13.92 -18.12 -12.43
C ALA A 104 -13.96 -19.65 -12.22
N THR A 105 -12.87 -20.22 -11.70
CA THR A 105 -12.76 -21.69 -11.48
C THR A 105 -13.82 -22.24 -10.53
N ILE A 106 -14.26 -21.46 -9.53
CA ILE A 106 -15.26 -21.92 -8.56
C ILE A 106 -16.65 -22.08 -9.17
N SER A 107 -17.01 -21.26 -10.16
CA SER A 107 -18.28 -21.41 -10.89
C SER A 107 -18.37 -22.79 -11.54
N ASP A 108 -17.28 -23.21 -12.21
CA ASP A 108 -17.17 -24.51 -12.89
C ASP A 108 -17.17 -25.71 -11.92
N VAL A 109 -16.88 -25.48 -10.63
CA VAL A 109 -16.75 -26.53 -9.61
C VAL A 109 -18.06 -26.77 -8.88
N PHE A 110 -18.80 -25.73 -8.48
CA PHE A 110 -20.02 -25.92 -7.66
C PHE A 110 -21.23 -26.50 -8.40
N GLU A 111 -21.17 -26.63 -9.73
CA GLU A 111 -22.18 -27.34 -10.53
C GLU A 111 -22.07 -28.89 -10.43
N ALA A 112 -21.05 -29.42 -9.73
CA ALA A 112 -20.87 -30.85 -9.49
C ALA A 112 -21.32 -31.26 -8.06
N GLU A 113 -22.33 -32.14 -7.96
CA GLU A 113 -22.98 -32.50 -6.69
C GLU A 113 -22.12 -33.30 -5.68
N GLU A 114 -20.97 -33.85 -6.07
CA GLU A 114 -20.10 -34.66 -5.19
C GLU A 114 -18.64 -34.16 -5.18
N ILE A 115 -18.32 -33.25 -4.24
CA ILE A 115 -16.98 -32.70 -4.06
C ILE A 115 -16.40 -33.16 -2.71
N GLU A 116 -15.60 -34.24 -2.71
CA GLU A 116 -14.79 -34.66 -1.54
C GLU A 116 -13.64 -33.69 -1.20
N TRP A 117 -13.51 -32.58 -1.92
CA TRP A 117 -12.43 -31.61 -1.71
C TRP A 117 -12.80 -30.56 -0.68
N PRO A 118 -11.85 -30.09 0.15
CA PRO A 118 -12.11 -29.06 1.16
C PRO A 118 -12.20 -27.63 0.56
N VAL A 119 -12.69 -27.50 -0.69
CA VAL A 119 -12.83 -26.23 -1.43
C VAL A 119 -13.71 -25.25 -0.67
N GLN A 120 -14.83 -25.69 -0.09
CA GLN A 120 -15.73 -24.82 0.67
C GLN A 120 -15.07 -24.29 1.95
N GLN A 121 -14.38 -25.14 2.71
CA GLN A 121 -13.64 -24.75 3.92
C GLN A 121 -12.51 -23.77 3.58
N GLY A 122 -11.75 -24.05 2.51
CA GLY A 122 -10.70 -23.18 2.02
C GLY A 122 -11.21 -21.82 1.53
N LEU A 123 -12.34 -21.80 0.82
CA LEU A 123 -13.00 -20.57 0.37
C LEU A 123 -13.48 -19.73 1.56
N GLN A 124 -14.13 -20.33 2.55
CA GLN A 124 -14.56 -19.64 3.78
C GLN A 124 -13.36 -18.98 4.50
N LEU A 125 -12.23 -19.68 4.58
CA LEU A 125 -11.02 -19.16 5.22
C LEU A 125 -10.37 -18.03 4.43
N VAL A 126 -10.31 -18.12 3.09
CA VAL A 126 -9.89 -16.99 2.23
C VAL A 126 -10.81 -15.79 2.42
N GLN A 127 -12.14 -15.99 2.40
CA GLN A 127 -13.12 -14.93 2.62
C GLN A 127 -12.98 -14.26 3.99
N GLN A 128 -12.80 -15.05 5.06
CA GLN A 128 -12.57 -14.54 6.41
C GLN A 128 -11.32 -13.67 6.46
N LYS A 129 -10.18 -14.15 5.93
CA LYS A 129 -8.91 -13.42 5.94
C LYS A 129 -8.95 -12.16 5.08
N VAL A 130 -9.52 -12.22 3.87
CA VAL A 130 -9.75 -11.03 3.01
C VAL A 130 -10.69 -10.05 3.71
N GLY A 131 -11.76 -10.54 4.35
CA GLY A 131 -12.70 -9.74 5.14
C GLY A 131 -12.01 -9.00 6.30
N MET A 132 -11.11 -9.67 7.04
CA MET A 132 -10.30 -9.05 8.09
C MET A 132 -9.40 -7.93 7.53
N ILE A 133 -8.70 -8.15 6.41
CA ILE A 133 -7.84 -7.15 5.78
C ILE A 133 -8.65 -5.95 5.28
N LEU A 134 -9.80 -6.19 4.64
CA LEU A 134 -10.69 -5.12 4.17
C LEU A 134 -11.30 -4.34 5.34
N HIS A 135 -11.72 -5.02 6.41
CA HIS A 135 -12.24 -4.39 7.62
C HIS A 135 -11.18 -3.52 8.30
N TYR A 136 -9.96 -4.04 8.45
CA TYR A 136 -8.82 -3.29 8.97
C TYR A 136 -8.53 -2.05 8.10
N SER A 137 -8.43 -2.23 6.78
CA SER A 137 -8.25 -1.12 5.83
C SER A 137 -9.35 -0.06 5.96
N GLN A 138 -10.62 -0.47 6.13
CA GLN A 138 -11.75 0.45 6.28
C GLN A 138 -11.73 1.17 7.63
N GLN A 139 -11.48 0.47 8.75
CA GLN A 139 -11.32 1.10 10.07
C GLN A 139 -10.25 2.20 10.04
N LYS A 140 -9.15 1.96 9.33
CA LYS A 140 -8.01 2.88 9.26
C LYS A 140 -8.26 4.04 8.30
N GLN A 141 -9.04 3.84 7.25
CA GLN A 141 -9.56 4.93 6.42
C GLN A 141 -10.57 5.81 7.19
N ASN A 142 -11.45 5.20 7.99
CA ASN A 142 -12.38 5.93 8.86
C ASN A 142 -11.60 6.75 9.89
N HIS A 143 -10.72 6.12 10.66
CA HIS A 143 -9.87 6.81 11.64
C HIS A 143 -9.01 7.93 11.04
N TRP A 144 -8.51 7.77 9.80
CA TRP A 144 -7.81 8.85 9.12
C TRP A 144 -8.77 9.99 8.72
N SER A 145 -9.99 9.69 8.24
CA SER A 145 -11.02 10.70 8.01
C SER A 145 -11.40 11.44 9.30
N ASP A 146 -11.51 10.73 10.42
CA ASP A 146 -11.81 11.30 11.74
C ASP A 146 -10.66 12.21 12.21
N LEU A 147 -9.40 11.76 12.07
CA LEU A 147 -8.23 12.58 12.37
C LEU A 147 -8.18 13.83 11.48
N MET A 148 -8.47 13.74 10.18
CA MET A 148 -8.51 14.91 9.30
C MET A 148 -9.71 15.84 9.58
N ALA A 149 -10.82 15.32 10.10
CA ALA A 149 -12.00 16.10 10.49
C ALA A 149 -11.86 16.75 11.88
N THR A 150 -10.99 16.22 12.74
CA THR A 150 -10.76 16.70 14.11
C THR A 150 -9.38 17.33 14.34
N SER A 151 -8.50 17.29 13.34
CA SER A 151 -7.20 17.95 13.42
C SER A 151 -7.39 19.43 13.68
N THR A 152 -6.84 19.90 14.80
CA THR A 152 -6.51 21.32 14.94
C THR A 152 -5.55 21.72 13.82
N GLU A 153 -5.61 22.98 13.38
CA GLU A 153 -4.63 23.50 12.43
C GLU A 153 -3.23 23.43 13.06
N LEU A 154 -2.33 22.68 12.41
CA LEU A 154 -0.94 22.52 12.81
C LEU A 154 -0.27 23.90 12.88
N THR A 155 0.28 24.32 14.03
CA THR A 155 0.91 25.66 14.13
C THR A 155 2.23 25.72 13.35
N ASP A 156 2.75 26.92 13.10
CA ASP A 156 4.05 27.09 12.42
C ASP A 156 5.21 26.50 13.25
N GLU A 157 5.12 26.55 14.59
CA GLU A 157 6.08 25.92 15.50
C GLU A 157 5.99 24.39 15.43
N GLU A 158 4.78 23.82 15.42
CA GLU A 158 4.58 22.37 15.26
C GLU A 158 5.03 21.88 13.87
N TYR A 159 4.87 22.72 12.85
CA TYR A 159 5.34 22.48 11.49
C TYR A 159 6.88 22.45 11.41
N GLU A 160 7.55 23.46 11.98
CA GLU A 160 9.01 23.50 12.06
C GLU A 160 9.53 22.30 12.87
N GLN A 161 8.90 21.98 14.00
CA GLN A 161 9.25 20.84 14.83
C GLN A 161 9.07 19.51 14.09
N THR A 162 8.04 19.38 13.25
CA THR A 162 7.81 18.19 12.41
C THR A 162 8.92 18.03 11.37
N LEU A 163 9.31 19.12 10.70
CA LEU A 163 10.46 19.11 9.77
C LEU A 163 11.79 18.83 10.48
N ARG A 164 11.95 19.32 11.71
CA ARG A 164 13.12 19.08 12.58
C ARG A 164 13.23 17.60 12.99
N ASP A 165 12.12 16.98 13.36
CA ASP A 165 12.06 15.56 13.70
C ASP A 165 12.33 14.68 12.48
N ALA A 166 11.72 15.00 11.32
CA ALA A 166 12.00 14.30 10.08
C ALA A 166 13.48 14.40 9.69
N ALA A 167 14.08 15.60 9.73
CA ALA A 167 15.50 15.81 9.47
C ALA A 167 16.37 14.99 10.43
N GLY A 168 16.05 15.03 11.73
CA GLY A 168 16.75 14.30 12.78
C GLY A 168 16.52 12.79 12.82
N VAL A 169 15.73 12.24 11.90
CA VAL A 169 15.59 10.79 11.63
C VAL A 169 16.21 10.42 10.29
N LEU A 170 15.95 11.20 9.24
CA LEU A 170 16.38 10.88 7.87
C LEU A 170 17.88 11.13 7.64
N GLN A 171 18.47 12.17 8.24
CA GLN A 171 19.89 12.48 8.07
C GLN A 171 20.81 11.40 8.69
N PRO A 172 20.61 10.93 9.94
CA PRO A 172 21.43 9.83 10.50
C PRO A 172 21.31 8.50 9.75
N LEU A 173 20.20 8.28 9.03
CA LEU A 173 20.00 7.10 8.18
C LEU A 173 20.67 7.24 6.79
N GLY A 174 21.29 8.38 6.49
CA GLY A 174 21.85 8.66 5.16
C GLY A 174 20.80 8.74 4.05
N ALA A 175 19.51 8.91 4.41
CA ALA A 175 18.43 8.92 3.45
C ALA A 175 18.40 10.24 2.65
N GLU A 176 18.33 10.15 1.33
CA GLU A 176 18.03 11.31 0.48
C GLU A 176 16.56 11.70 0.72
N TRP A 177 16.26 12.96 1.01
CA TRP A 177 14.88 13.40 1.26
C TRP A 177 14.68 14.88 0.94
N TRP A 178 13.43 15.27 0.67
CA TRP A 178 13.05 16.67 0.42
C TRP A 178 11.54 16.91 0.64
N PRO A 179 11.13 18.15 0.99
CA PRO A 179 9.72 18.56 1.00
C PRO A 179 9.07 18.46 -0.38
N CYS A 180 7.77 18.14 -0.43
CA CYS A 180 6.98 18.06 -1.66
C CYS A 180 5.59 18.70 -1.48
N ARG A 181 4.80 18.82 -2.56
CA ARG A 181 3.42 19.34 -2.55
C ARG A 181 3.26 20.64 -1.72
N GLY A 182 2.22 20.75 -0.88
CA GLY A 182 1.94 21.91 -0.03
C GLY A 182 3.16 22.39 0.74
N THR A 183 3.93 21.45 1.28
CA THR A 183 5.09 21.73 2.13
C THR A 183 6.20 22.38 1.34
N LEU A 184 6.46 21.90 0.12
CA LEU A 184 7.40 22.57 -0.76
C LEU A 184 6.90 23.97 -1.18
N ILE A 185 5.60 24.16 -1.43
CA ILE A 185 5.04 25.49 -1.75
C ILE A 185 5.23 26.45 -0.57
N ALA A 186 4.88 26.02 0.64
CA ALA A 186 4.95 26.83 1.87
C ALA A 186 6.39 27.33 2.13
N LEU A 187 7.35 26.41 2.09
CA LEU A 187 8.76 26.71 2.31
C LEU A 187 9.39 27.58 1.21
N LEU A 188 8.88 27.53 -0.03
CA LEU A 188 9.33 28.43 -1.10
C LEU A 188 8.71 29.82 -1.00
N ARG A 189 7.44 29.91 -0.59
CA ARG A 189 6.67 31.15 -0.56
C ARG A 189 6.99 32.00 0.68
N HIS A 190 7.00 31.38 1.85
CA HIS A 190 7.15 32.06 3.15
C HIS A 190 8.39 31.63 3.93
N GLY A 191 9.03 30.52 3.54
CA GLY A 191 10.08 29.90 4.33
C GLY A 191 9.57 29.23 5.62
N THR A 192 8.25 29.07 5.78
CA THR A 192 7.54 28.40 6.88
C THR A 192 6.14 28.00 6.37
N ARG A 193 5.26 27.45 7.23
CA ARG A 193 3.90 27.00 6.86
C ARG A 193 2.99 28.15 6.41
N SER A 194 3.05 29.29 7.10
CA SER A 194 2.17 30.43 6.84
C SER A 194 2.93 31.77 6.69
N GLY A 195 2.28 32.78 6.13
CA GLY A 195 2.89 34.10 5.99
C GLY A 195 1.88 35.20 5.70
N LEU A 196 2.27 36.46 5.94
CA LEU A 196 1.41 37.60 5.66
C LEU A 196 1.50 38.00 4.18
N LEU A 197 0.36 38.09 3.52
CA LEU A 197 0.23 38.71 2.20
C LEU A 197 0.25 40.24 2.31
N SER A 198 0.45 40.94 1.18
CA SER A 198 0.48 42.40 1.09
C SER A 198 -0.75 43.14 1.65
N ALA A 199 -1.89 42.45 1.78
CA ALA A 199 -3.11 42.97 2.39
C ALA A 199 -3.26 42.65 3.89
N GLY A 200 -2.18 42.22 4.58
CA GLY A 200 -2.20 41.82 6.00
C GLY A 200 -2.94 40.52 6.29
N ARG A 201 -3.45 39.82 5.26
CA ARG A 201 -4.11 38.52 5.41
C ARG A 201 -3.06 37.43 5.62
N LEU A 202 -3.29 36.58 6.62
CA LEU A 202 -2.52 35.35 6.81
C LEU A 202 -2.85 34.34 5.72
N ASP A 203 -1.83 33.84 5.04
CA ASP A 203 -1.88 32.79 4.03
C ASP A 203 -1.27 31.51 4.62
N VAL A 204 -2.13 30.58 5.01
CA VAL A 204 -1.74 29.23 5.45
C VAL A 204 -1.68 28.35 4.20
N VAL A 205 -0.48 27.93 3.83
CA VAL A 205 -0.25 27.22 2.55
C VAL A 205 -0.49 25.71 2.67
N ASP A 206 -0.25 25.15 3.86
CA ASP A 206 -0.30 23.71 4.09
C ASP A 206 -0.80 23.37 5.51
N ALA A 207 -1.40 22.18 5.65
CA ALA A 207 -1.97 21.69 6.90
C ALA A 207 -1.26 20.43 7.44
N ASP A 208 -0.53 19.70 6.59
CA ASP A 208 0.34 18.59 6.97
C ASP A 208 1.78 18.77 6.46
N VAL A 209 2.66 17.81 6.73
CA VAL A 209 4.06 17.83 6.26
C VAL A 209 4.30 16.67 5.30
N ASP A 210 4.39 17.01 4.03
CA ASP A 210 4.55 16.11 2.89
C ASP A 210 6.01 16.04 2.45
N LEU A 211 6.65 14.90 2.73
CA LEU A 211 8.04 14.62 2.36
C LEU A 211 8.15 13.52 1.30
N MET A 212 9.19 13.62 0.48
CA MET A 212 9.70 12.52 -0.35
C MET A 212 11.00 12.00 0.24
N VAL A 213 11.18 10.68 0.19
CA VAL A 213 12.41 9.98 0.57
C VAL A 213 12.89 9.19 -0.64
N GLY A 214 14.12 9.44 -1.08
CA GLY A 214 14.76 8.72 -2.16
C GLY A 214 15.39 7.41 -1.68
N VAL A 215 15.23 6.36 -2.47
CA VAL A 215 15.87 5.06 -2.29
C VAL A 215 16.60 4.64 -3.56
N ALA A 216 17.77 4.03 -3.41
CA ALA A 216 18.56 3.54 -4.55
C ALA A 216 17.87 2.33 -5.25
N HIS A 217 17.21 1.48 -4.47
CA HIS A 217 16.51 0.28 -4.94
C HIS A 217 15.18 0.11 -4.22
N GLU A 218 14.19 -0.46 -4.91
CA GLU A 218 12.85 -0.75 -4.36
C GLU A 218 12.90 -1.60 -3.10
N THR A 219 13.72 -2.64 -3.13
CA THR A 219 13.95 -3.60 -2.04
C THR A 219 14.48 -2.98 -0.75
N HIS A 220 15.03 -1.76 -0.80
CA HIS A 220 15.52 -1.06 0.40
C HIS A 220 14.39 -0.31 1.15
N TRP A 221 13.30 0.05 0.46
CA TRP A 221 12.23 0.87 1.04
C TRP A 221 11.56 0.24 2.28
N PRO A 222 11.27 -1.08 2.32
CA PRO A 222 10.78 -1.77 3.52
C PRO A 222 11.64 -1.56 4.77
N HIS A 223 12.96 -1.78 4.66
CA HIS A 223 13.87 -1.69 5.78
C HIS A 223 14.01 -0.24 6.26
N LEU A 224 14.18 0.69 5.31
CA LEU A 224 14.25 2.12 5.60
C LEU A 224 12.97 2.64 6.27
N THR A 225 11.80 2.15 5.88
CA THR A 225 10.51 2.54 6.48
C THR A 225 10.45 2.22 7.97
N LEU A 226 10.88 1.01 8.35
CA LEU A 226 10.94 0.55 9.74
C LEU A 226 11.96 1.34 10.55
N GLN A 227 13.12 1.67 9.97
CA GLN A 227 14.12 2.52 10.62
C GLN A 227 13.59 3.94 10.86
N ILE A 228 12.92 4.54 9.88
CA ILE A 228 12.26 5.85 10.02
C ILE A 228 11.17 5.77 11.10
N GLU A 229 10.40 4.69 11.15
CA GLU A 229 9.36 4.50 12.18
C GLU A 229 9.94 4.41 13.58
N ALA A 230 10.98 3.59 13.78
CA ALA A 230 11.67 3.50 15.06
C ALA A 230 12.30 4.84 15.47
N GLY A 231 12.84 5.60 14.51
CA GLY A 231 13.38 6.94 14.73
C GLY A 231 12.32 7.97 15.16
N LEU A 232 11.16 7.97 14.50
CA LEU A 232 10.05 8.86 14.85
C LEU A 232 9.39 8.45 16.18
N LYS A 233 9.16 7.16 16.44
CA LYS A 233 8.64 6.69 17.74
C LYS A 233 9.51 7.11 18.92
N LYS A 234 10.84 7.06 18.77
CA LYS A 234 11.81 7.59 19.77
C LYS A 234 11.71 9.09 20.02
N ARG A 235 11.04 9.85 19.15
CA ARG A 235 10.75 11.29 19.26
C ARG A 235 9.32 11.60 19.74
N GLY A 236 8.59 10.57 20.21
CA GLY A 236 7.21 10.72 20.66
C GLY A 236 6.21 10.87 19.52
N TRP A 237 6.41 10.15 18.41
CA TRP A 237 5.42 9.99 17.35
C TRP A 237 4.72 8.64 17.49
N ASP A 238 3.46 8.66 17.92
CA ASP A 238 2.69 7.45 18.24
C ASP A 238 2.09 6.79 16.99
N SER A 239 2.02 7.56 15.90
CA SER A 239 1.44 7.15 14.64
C SER A 239 2.33 7.51 13.45
N CYS A 240 2.36 6.62 12.46
CA CYS A 240 3.16 6.76 11.25
C CYS A 240 2.41 6.11 10.08
N ILE A 241 2.13 6.86 9.02
CA ILE A 241 1.44 6.34 7.82
C ILE A 241 2.32 6.62 6.60
N THR A 242 2.84 5.58 5.96
CA THR A 242 3.55 5.69 4.67
C THR A 242 2.63 5.38 3.49
N ARG A 243 2.55 6.30 2.53
CA ARG A 243 1.86 6.16 1.25
C ARG A 243 2.88 6.01 0.12
N GLY A 244 3.18 4.77 -0.27
CA GLY A 244 4.02 4.51 -1.44
C GLY A 244 3.32 4.85 -2.76
N SER A 245 4.07 5.47 -3.67
CA SER A 245 3.77 5.59 -5.10
C SER A 245 4.96 5.06 -5.89
N VAL A 246 4.79 3.85 -6.41
CA VAL A 246 5.79 3.14 -7.24
C VAL A 246 5.47 3.41 -8.71
N GLY A 247 6.47 3.88 -9.46
CA GLY A 247 6.44 3.94 -10.91
C GLY A 247 7.45 2.93 -11.48
N CYS A 248 7.11 2.29 -12.59
CA CYS A 248 7.89 1.20 -13.21
C CYS A 248 9.41 1.50 -13.32
N ALA A 249 10.22 0.45 -13.14
CA ALA A 249 11.63 0.43 -12.75
C ALA A 249 12.67 1.24 -13.56
N CYS A 250 12.26 1.99 -14.59
CA CYS A 250 13.17 2.67 -15.53
C CYS A 250 13.64 4.06 -15.06
N ALA A 251 13.21 4.56 -13.90
CA ALA A 251 13.45 5.96 -13.49
C ALA A 251 13.72 6.19 -11.97
N GLY A 252 14.33 5.23 -11.28
CA GLY A 252 15.29 5.51 -10.20
C GLY A 252 14.82 6.12 -8.87
N TYR A 253 13.52 6.24 -8.59
CA TYR A 253 13.01 6.68 -7.28
C TYR A 253 11.66 6.05 -6.94
N ILE A 254 11.52 5.57 -5.70
CA ILE A 254 10.21 5.31 -5.07
C ILE A 254 9.85 6.51 -4.22
N PHE A 255 8.61 6.95 -4.32
CA PHE A 255 8.10 8.10 -3.57
C PHE A 255 7.17 7.59 -2.48
N SER A 256 7.53 7.78 -1.22
CA SER A 256 6.59 7.60 -0.11
C SER A 256 6.30 8.91 0.61
N GLN A 257 5.06 9.36 0.50
CA GLN A 257 4.51 10.44 1.32
C GLN A 257 4.23 9.89 2.72
N ARG A 258 4.76 10.50 3.78
CA ARG A 258 4.58 10.02 5.16
C ARG A 258 3.88 11.06 6.05
N SER A 259 2.56 11.02 6.10
CA SER A 259 1.80 11.81 7.09
C SER A 259 1.93 11.13 8.46
N CYS A 260 2.44 11.86 9.44
CA CYS A 260 2.49 11.43 10.84
C CYS A 260 1.68 12.43 11.67
N ALA A 261 1.05 11.97 12.74
CA ALA A 261 0.36 12.84 13.69
C ALA A 261 0.73 12.41 15.13
N LYS A 262 0.97 13.39 16.00
CA LYS A 262 0.95 13.14 17.45
C LYS A 262 -0.51 12.98 17.86
N SER A 263 -0.91 11.76 18.21
CA SER A 263 -2.24 11.51 18.77
C SER A 263 -2.12 11.49 20.29
N GLN A 264 -3.04 12.09 21.03
CA GLN A 264 -3.12 11.92 22.48
C GLN A 264 -3.70 10.54 22.85
N GLY A 265 -3.04 9.48 22.36
CA GLY A 265 -3.31 8.07 22.64
C GLY A 265 -4.47 7.43 21.87
N ARG A 266 -4.19 6.81 20.70
CA ARG A 266 -4.74 5.52 20.18
C ARG A 266 -4.08 5.15 18.83
N GLY A 267 -3.89 3.85 18.55
CA GLY A 267 -2.96 3.33 17.51
C GLY A 267 -3.46 3.21 16.06
N VAL A 268 -2.53 3.12 15.07
CA VAL A 268 -2.72 3.58 13.66
C VAL A 268 -2.21 2.59 12.56
N ALA A 269 -2.25 3.00 11.27
CA ALA A 269 -1.87 2.34 9.98
C ALA A 269 -2.85 1.25 9.47
N CYS A 270 -3.19 1.07 8.17
CA CYS A 270 -2.86 1.76 6.90
C CYS A 270 -3.86 1.41 5.74
N ALA A 271 -3.92 2.16 4.61
CA ALA A 271 -4.68 1.84 3.36
C ALA A 271 -4.18 2.63 2.11
N VAL A 272 -4.28 2.08 0.88
CA VAL A 272 -3.76 2.70 -0.40
C VAL A 272 -4.67 2.44 -1.62
N ARG A 273 -4.75 3.39 -2.58
CA ARG A 273 -5.41 3.23 -3.91
C ARG A 273 -4.45 3.45 -5.08
N ARG A 274 -4.59 2.67 -6.17
CA ARG A 274 -3.71 2.70 -7.37
C ARG A 274 -3.72 3.99 -8.22
N THR A 275 -4.70 4.88 -8.04
CA THR A 275 -4.78 6.17 -8.75
C THR A 275 -4.32 7.37 -7.90
N ALA A 276 -3.71 7.09 -6.75
CA ALA A 276 -3.20 8.08 -5.81
C ALA A 276 -1.67 7.98 -5.69
N GLY A 277 -1.01 9.13 -5.64
CA GLY A 277 0.43 9.25 -5.51
C GLY A 277 0.85 10.71 -5.59
N ALA A 278 2.13 11.00 -5.32
CA ALA A 278 2.61 12.36 -5.46
C ALA A 278 2.64 12.80 -6.94
N LEU A 279 3.12 11.94 -7.84
CA LEU A 279 3.49 12.25 -9.24
C LEU A 279 2.41 11.99 -10.32
N VAL A 280 1.12 12.09 -9.97
CA VAL A 280 0.03 11.71 -10.91
C VAL A 280 0.02 12.55 -12.20
N HIS A 281 0.45 13.82 -12.18
CA HIS A 281 0.51 14.65 -13.38
C HIS A 281 1.78 14.45 -14.23
N GLY A 282 2.91 14.09 -13.63
CA GLY A 282 4.15 13.76 -14.37
C GLY A 282 4.12 12.40 -15.09
N GLY A 283 2.95 11.76 -15.25
CA GLY A 283 2.85 10.38 -15.73
C GLY A 283 3.59 9.38 -14.82
N GLY A 284 3.66 9.67 -13.52
CA GLY A 284 4.46 8.91 -12.55
C GLY A 284 5.97 9.16 -12.62
N ARG A 285 6.44 10.16 -13.40
CA ARG A 285 7.87 10.43 -13.62
C ARG A 285 8.28 11.82 -13.11
N LEU A 286 9.46 11.88 -12.52
CA LEU A 286 10.14 13.11 -12.12
C LEU A 286 11.62 12.99 -12.53
N ARG A 287 12.18 14.04 -13.16
CA ARG A 287 13.57 14.01 -13.64
C ARG A 287 14.53 14.13 -12.47
N LYS A 288 15.53 13.24 -12.39
CA LYS A 288 16.60 13.31 -11.36
C LYS A 288 17.30 14.67 -11.34
N SER A 289 17.45 15.33 -12.48
CA SER A 289 18.03 16.69 -12.61
C SER A 289 17.14 17.84 -12.11
N ALA A 290 15.86 17.59 -11.83
CA ALA A 290 14.98 18.54 -11.13
C ALA A 290 15.15 18.47 -9.60
N ILE A 291 15.60 17.32 -9.09
CA ILE A 291 15.85 17.08 -7.67
C ILE A 291 17.32 17.41 -7.34
N LEU A 292 18.28 16.89 -8.12
CA LEU A 292 19.69 16.81 -7.74
C LEU A 292 20.66 17.77 -8.47
N PRO A 293 21.78 18.15 -7.79
CA PRO A 293 22.01 17.98 -6.35
C PRO A 293 21.01 18.78 -5.51
N LEU A 294 20.65 18.26 -4.33
CA LEU A 294 19.72 18.95 -3.43
C LEU A 294 20.29 20.32 -3.02
N GLY A 295 19.49 21.35 -3.18
CA GLY A 295 19.71 22.67 -2.58
C GLY A 295 19.27 22.70 -1.13
N ARG A 296 19.06 23.92 -0.62
CA ARG A 296 18.60 24.18 0.76
C ARG A 296 17.44 25.15 0.72
N CYS A 297 16.36 24.83 1.42
CA CYS A 297 15.23 25.74 1.65
C CYS A 297 15.17 26.10 3.13
N ARG A 298 14.66 27.31 3.42
CA ARG A 298 14.38 27.77 4.78
C ARG A 298 13.10 27.11 5.27
N ALA A 299 13.09 26.70 6.53
CA ALA A 299 11.92 26.22 7.25
C ALA A 299 11.97 26.80 8.67
N GLY A 300 11.29 27.94 8.87
CA GLY A 300 11.39 28.75 10.08
C GLY A 300 12.83 29.15 10.36
N ASN A 301 13.37 28.60 11.45
CA ASN A 301 14.74 28.78 11.94
C ASN A 301 15.69 27.64 11.56
N ILE A 302 15.20 26.60 10.87
CA ILE A 302 16.04 25.51 10.34
C ILE A 302 16.20 25.59 8.82
N SER A 303 17.12 24.79 8.31
CA SER A 303 17.34 24.60 6.88
C SER A 303 17.15 23.12 6.54
N VAL A 304 16.34 22.85 5.52
CA VAL A 304 16.03 21.50 5.04
C VAL A 304 16.55 21.31 3.61
N PRO A 305 16.81 20.07 3.16
CA PRO A 305 17.16 19.83 1.76
C PRO A 305 16.00 20.22 0.85
N CYS A 306 16.31 20.67 -0.37
CA CYS A 306 15.28 21.17 -1.31
C CYS A 306 15.60 20.73 -2.74
N PRO A 307 14.60 20.42 -3.60
CA PRO A 307 14.87 20.07 -4.99
C PRO A 307 15.59 21.21 -5.72
N ARG A 308 16.58 20.87 -6.55
CA ARG A 308 17.33 21.85 -7.37
C ARG A 308 16.43 22.76 -8.20
N LYS A 309 15.33 22.22 -8.70
CA LYS A 309 14.32 22.90 -9.51
C LYS A 309 12.95 22.69 -8.88
N PRO A 310 12.60 23.47 -7.85
CA PRO A 310 11.36 23.24 -7.09
C PRO A 310 10.12 23.35 -7.98
N ALA A 311 10.05 24.33 -8.88
CA ALA A 311 8.92 24.50 -9.80
C ALA A 311 8.78 23.33 -10.82
N GLU A 312 9.88 22.78 -11.34
CA GLU A 312 9.83 21.57 -12.20
C GLU A 312 9.36 20.35 -11.40
N THR A 313 9.76 20.27 -10.13
CA THR A 313 9.36 19.22 -9.18
C THR A 313 7.88 19.30 -8.83
N LEU A 314 7.35 20.48 -8.52
CA LEU A 314 5.92 20.72 -8.25
C LEU A 314 5.04 20.43 -9.47
N ARG A 315 5.45 20.80 -10.69
CA ARG A 315 4.69 20.51 -11.93
C ARG A 315 4.47 19.02 -12.19
N ALA A 316 5.34 18.15 -11.69
CA ALA A 316 5.14 16.71 -11.78
C ALA A 316 4.05 16.18 -10.82
N MET A 317 3.64 16.99 -9.83
CA MET A 317 2.77 16.58 -8.73
C MET A 317 1.29 16.92 -8.95
N LYS A 318 0.39 16.15 -8.30
CA LYS A 318 -1.07 16.30 -8.49
C LYS A 318 -1.66 17.63 -7.96
N TYR A 319 -0.95 18.30 -7.05
CA TYR A 319 -1.39 19.54 -6.44
C TYR A 319 -0.71 20.71 -7.13
N ILE A 320 -1.41 21.36 -8.06
CA ILE A 320 -1.34 22.80 -8.39
C ILE A 320 -2.19 23.10 -9.65
N ARG A 321 -3.31 23.82 -9.47
CA ARG A 321 -3.86 24.78 -10.45
C ARG A 321 -3.49 26.23 -10.08
N VAL A 322 -2.62 26.41 -9.09
CA VAL A 322 -1.93 27.67 -8.78
C VAL A 322 -1.16 28.09 -10.04
N SER A 323 -1.43 29.28 -10.58
CA SER A 323 -0.58 29.76 -11.67
C SER A 323 0.84 29.95 -11.15
N LEU A 324 1.83 29.56 -11.94
CA LEU A 324 3.25 29.66 -11.54
C LEU A 324 3.70 31.11 -11.31
N GLU A 325 2.88 32.07 -11.72
CA GLU A 325 2.98 33.50 -11.46
C GLU A 325 2.90 33.85 -9.96
N LEU A 326 2.34 32.96 -9.11
CA LEU A 326 2.28 33.13 -7.65
C LEU A 326 3.54 32.63 -6.90
N LEU A 327 4.54 32.13 -7.63
CA LEU A 327 5.85 31.71 -7.10
C LEU A 327 7.01 32.62 -7.58
N ALA A 328 6.68 33.75 -8.20
CA ALA A 328 7.61 34.77 -8.67
C ALA A 328 7.38 36.09 -7.94
#